data_AF-A0A1A2CXE1-F1
#
_entry.id   AF-A0A1A2CXE1-F1
#
_cell.length_a   1.000
_cell.length_b   1.000
_cell.length_c   1.000
_cell.angle_alpha   90.00
_cell.angle_beta   90.00
_cell.angle_gamma   90.00
#
_symmetry.space_group_name_H-M   'P 1'
#
loop_
_entity.id
_entity.type
_entity.pdbx_description
1 polymer ?
#
loop_
_entity_poly.entity_id
_entity_poly.type
_entity_poly.pdbx_seq_one_letter_code
_entity_poly.pdbx_strand_id
1 'polypeptide(L)'
;MRSRDRPFLAVAAALILGMAACSGSDADGRLIVQEHGRVLNRYSVSQLQRLPQIEIATPQSHGAHSQRGPTVRSILDLAGITGVVSVRVEGRDPAQTLGGAELSDPVILNITKRHTLKLTGAKLTRDRWVRDVTALVVNP
;
A
#
# COMPACT_ATOMS: atom_id res chain seq x y z
N MET A 1 -11.41 -10.58 83.68
CA MET A 1 -10.21 -9.95 83.09
C MET A 1 -10.47 -9.60 81.63
N ARG A 2 -9.69 -8.70 81.03
CA ARG A 2 -10.01 -7.97 79.78
C ARG A 2 -8.80 -7.96 78.84
N SER A 3 -8.98 -8.42 77.60
CA SER A 3 -8.14 -8.12 76.42
C SER A 3 -8.99 -8.51 75.19
N ARG A 4 -9.17 -7.76 74.08
CA ARG A 4 -8.22 -7.00 73.22
C ARG A 4 -7.15 -7.94 72.63
N ASP A 5 -6.99 -8.07 71.30
CA ASP A 5 -7.07 -7.03 70.25
C ASP A 5 -7.74 -7.44 68.91
N ARG A 6 -7.99 -6.44 68.05
CA ARG A 6 -8.22 -6.55 66.59
C ARG A 6 -6.90 -6.18 65.88
N PRO A 7 -6.55 -6.80 64.74
CA PRO A 7 -6.88 -6.18 63.43
C PRO A 7 -7.18 -7.27 62.35
N PHE A 8 -7.30 -7.05 61.03
CA PHE A 8 -7.23 -5.87 60.14
C PHE A 8 -8.41 -5.88 59.13
N LEU A 9 -8.49 -4.84 58.28
CA LEU A 9 -9.26 -4.81 57.03
C LEU A 9 -8.27 -4.84 55.86
N ALA A 10 -8.54 -5.58 54.79
CA ALA A 10 -7.74 -5.55 53.56
C ALA A 10 -8.64 -5.32 52.34
N VAL A 11 -8.47 -4.17 51.70
CA VAL A 11 -9.17 -3.78 50.46
C VAL A 11 -8.27 -4.13 49.28
N ALA A 12 -8.80 -4.87 48.30
CA ALA A 12 -8.12 -5.14 47.04
C ALA A 12 -8.85 -4.42 45.89
N ALA A 13 -8.32 -3.27 45.47
CA ALA A 13 -8.82 -2.54 44.30
C ALA A 13 -8.15 -3.09 43.02
N ALA A 14 -8.94 -3.68 42.12
CA ALA A 14 -8.47 -4.18 40.84
C ALA A 14 -8.36 -3.04 39.81
N LEU A 15 -7.14 -2.55 39.56
CA LEU A 15 -6.85 -1.60 38.49
C LEU A 15 -6.83 -2.31 37.13
N ILE A 16 -7.91 -2.15 36.36
CA ILE A 16 -7.96 -2.59 34.96
C ILE A 16 -7.24 -1.54 34.10
N LEU A 17 -5.95 -1.76 33.81
CA LEU A 17 -5.26 -1.01 32.75
C LEU A 17 -5.70 -1.55 31.38
N GLY A 18 -6.80 -1.00 30.86
CA GLY A 18 -7.14 -1.13 29.45
C GLY A 18 -6.12 -0.37 28.61
N MET A 19 -5.19 -1.09 27.97
CA MET A 19 -4.34 -0.52 26.91
C MET A 19 -5.23 -0.13 25.72
N ALA A 20 -5.63 1.14 25.67
CA ALA A 20 -6.16 1.75 24.45
C ALA A 20 -5.04 1.75 23.42
N ALA A 21 -5.06 0.77 22.51
CA ALA A 21 -4.13 0.69 21.40
C ALA A 21 -4.26 1.97 20.56
N CYS A 22 -3.19 2.75 20.47
CA CYS A 22 -3.09 3.86 19.53
C CYS A 22 -3.22 3.29 18.12
N SER A 23 -4.40 3.40 17.50
CA SER A 23 -4.64 3.03 16.12
C SER A 23 -3.91 4.01 15.20
N GLY A 24 -2.63 3.73 14.95
CA GLY A 24 -1.86 4.42 13.92
C GLY A 24 -2.62 4.34 12.60
N SER A 25 -2.98 5.50 12.04
CA SER A 25 -3.82 5.67 10.85
C SER A 25 -3.10 5.32 9.53
N ASP A 26 -2.27 4.28 9.57
CA ASP A 26 -1.59 3.62 8.43
C ASP A 26 -2.19 2.21 8.17
N ALA A 27 -3.23 1.83 8.92
CA ALA A 27 -3.92 0.52 8.82
C ALA A 27 -4.81 0.39 7.57
N ASP A 28 -5.37 1.49 7.06
CA ASP A 28 -6.04 1.52 5.76
C ASP A 28 -4.99 1.68 4.65
N GLY A 29 -4.43 0.55 4.22
CA GLY A 29 -3.34 0.52 3.24
C GLY A 29 -3.64 1.34 1.98
N ARG A 30 -2.70 2.24 1.63
CA ARG A 30 -2.73 3.16 0.47
C ARG A 30 -3.06 2.48 -0.85
N LEU A 31 -2.62 1.24 -1.05
CA LEU A 31 -2.84 0.45 -2.25
C LEU A 31 -3.56 -0.85 -1.91
N ILE A 32 -4.66 -1.11 -2.61
CA ILE A 32 -5.37 -2.39 -2.60
C ILE A 32 -4.88 -3.23 -3.78
N VAL A 33 -4.60 -4.51 -3.57
CA VAL A 33 -4.46 -5.49 -4.64
C VAL A 33 -5.64 -6.46 -4.54
N GLN A 34 -6.39 -6.61 -5.63
CA GLN A 34 -7.62 -7.40 -5.66
C GLN A 34 -7.74 -8.21 -6.95
N GLU A 35 -8.47 -9.32 -6.89
CA GLU A 35 -8.75 -10.21 -8.02
C GLU A 35 -10.18 -10.73 -7.86
N HIS A 36 -10.97 -10.78 -8.94
CA HIS A 36 -12.39 -11.19 -8.92
C HIS A 36 -13.23 -10.48 -7.82
N GLY A 37 -12.95 -9.20 -7.56
CA GLY A 37 -13.62 -8.40 -6.50
C GLY A 37 -13.19 -8.72 -5.07
N ARG A 38 -12.32 -9.71 -4.84
CA ARG A 38 -11.75 -10.03 -3.53
C ARG A 38 -10.44 -9.28 -3.31
N VAL A 39 -10.35 -8.53 -2.21
CA VAL A 39 -9.07 -7.96 -1.76
C VAL A 39 -8.12 -9.09 -1.38
N LEU A 40 -6.99 -9.18 -2.09
CA LEU A 40 -5.92 -10.13 -1.83
C LEU A 40 -4.92 -9.56 -0.80
N ASN A 41 -4.55 -8.29 -0.95
CA ASN A 41 -3.68 -7.61 0.01
C ASN A 41 -3.90 -6.09 0.06
N ARG A 42 -3.44 -5.46 1.15
CA ARG A 42 -3.36 -4.01 1.32
C ARG A 42 -1.93 -3.60 1.66
N TYR A 43 -1.42 -2.55 1.00
CA TYR A 43 -0.07 -2.03 1.23
C TYR A 43 -0.11 -0.58 1.69
N SER A 44 0.55 -0.29 2.81
CA SER A 44 0.92 1.06 3.21
C SER A 44 2.04 1.62 2.31
N VAL A 45 2.23 2.94 2.33
CA VAL A 45 3.34 3.57 1.60
C VAL A 45 4.69 3.08 2.13
N SER A 46 4.80 2.86 3.44
CA SER A 46 6.02 2.38 4.09
C SER A 46 6.37 0.94 3.69
N GLN A 47 5.39 0.08 3.38
CA GLN A 47 5.63 -1.24 2.76
C GLN A 47 6.13 -1.11 1.32
N LEU A 48 5.51 -0.26 0.50
CA LEU A 48 5.90 -0.05 -0.91
C LEU A 48 7.29 0.58 -1.06
N GLN A 49 7.73 1.38 -0.10
CA GLN A 49 9.09 1.94 -0.06
C GLN A 49 10.18 0.89 0.24
N ARG A 50 9.84 -0.23 0.88
CA ARG A 50 10.78 -1.33 1.18
C ARG A 50 11.00 -2.30 0.01
N LEU A 51 10.14 -2.26 -1.01
CA LEU A 51 10.37 -2.98 -2.26
C LEU A 51 11.58 -2.41 -3.02
N PRO A 52 12.23 -3.19 -3.90
CA PRO A 52 13.27 -2.68 -4.79
C PRO A 52 12.77 -1.47 -5.60
N GLN A 53 13.40 -0.31 -5.40
CA GLN A 53 13.07 0.94 -6.09
C GLN A 53 13.92 1.06 -7.35
N ILE A 54 13.31 1.03 -8.53
CA ILE A 54 14.01 1.34 -9.78
C ILE A 54 13.78 2.80 -10.18
N GLU A 55 14.70 3.35 -10.96
CA GLU A 55 14.56 4.67 -11.58
C GLU A 55 14.38 4.48 -13.10
N ILE A 56 13.43 5.21 -13.68
CA ILE A 56 13.11 5.16 -15.10
C ILE A 56 13.12 6.57 -15.72
N ALA A 57 13.67 6.69 -16.91
CA ALA A 57 13.54 7.89 -17.72
C ALA A 57 12.10 8.03 -18.25
N THR A 58 11.52 9.21 -18.09
CA THR A 58 10.22 9.60 -18.67
C THR A 58 10.36 10.95 -19.38
N PRO A 59 11.04 11.02 -20.54
CA PRO A 59 11.23 12.27 -21.27
C PRO A 59 9.91 12.93 -21.70
N GLN A 60 8.84 12.15 -21.88
CA GLN A 60 7.46 12.60 -22.16
C GLN A 60 6.76 13.33 -20.99
N SER A 61 7.42 13.45 -19.83
CA SER A 61 6.94 14.23 -18.69
C SER A 61 7.07 15.74 -18.96
N HIS A 62 6.06 16.53 -18.57
CA HIS A 62 6.21 17.98 -18.43
C HIS A 62 6.77 18.39 -17.05
N GLY A 63 7.00 17.43 -16.15
CA GLY A 63 7.58 17.64 -14.83
C GLY A 63 8.95 16.99 -14.74
N ALA A 64 9.19 16.18 -13.71
CA ALA A 64 10.43 15.40 -13.63
C ALA A 64 10.55 14.44 -14.82
N HIS A 65 11.67 14.50 -15.55
CA HIS A 65 12.00 13.58 -16.65
C HIS A 65 12.57 12.24 -16.18
N SER A 66 12.69 12.05 -14.86
CA SER A 66 12.96 10.76 -14.22
C SER A 66 11.89 10.48 -13.16
N GLN A 67 11.57 9.20 -12.94
CA GLN A 67 10.60 8.72 -11.96
C GLN A 67 11.18 7.51 -11.22
N ARG A 68 10.93 7.41 -9.91
CA ARG A 68 11.44 6.31 -9.07
C ARG A 68 10.31 5.62 -8.32
N GLY A 69 10.34 4.29 -8.25
CA GLY A 69 9.33 3.49 -7.55
C GLY A 69 9.54 1.99 -7.68
N PRO A 70 8.78 1.16 -6.94
CA PRO A 70 8.67 -0.26 -7.22
C PRO A 70 7.96 -0.51 -8.56
N THR A 71 8.30 -1.60 -9.24
CA THR A 71 7.58 -2.04 -10.44
C THR A 71 6.20 -2.57 -10.07
N VAL A 72 5.22 -2.44 -10.97
CA VAL A 72 3.90 -3.05 -10.78
C VAL A 72 4.04 -4.56 -10.57
N ARG A 73 4.94 -5.21 -11.33
CA ARG A 73 5.24 -6.63 -11.19
C ARG A 73 5.72 -7.01 -9.78
N SER A 74 6.66 -6.27 -9.18
CA SER A 74 7.20 -6.59 -7.85
C SER A 74 6.19 -6.40 -6.71
N ILE A 75 5.22 -5.51 -6.88
CA ILE A 75 4.09 -5.36 -5.94
C ILE A 75 3.18 -6.61 -5.98
N LEU A 76 2.94 -7.15 -7.18
CA LEU A 76 2.11 -8.35 -7.36
C LEU A 76 2.83 -9.62 -6.89
N ASP A 77 4.15 -9.70 -7.09
CA ASP A 77 4.97 -10.78 -6.52
C ASP A 77 4.97 -10.74 -4.99
N LEU A 78 5.01 -9.55 -4.37
CA LEU A 78 4.85 -9.39 -2.91
C LEU A 78 3.46 -9.83 -2.41
N ALA A 79 2.44 -9.85 -3.28
CA ALA A 79 1.11 -10.36 -2.97
C ALA A 79 0.99 -11.88 -3.21
N GLY A 80 2.07 -12.55 -3.62
CA GLY A 80 2.08 -13.98 -3.95
C GLY A 80 1.36 -14.33 -5.24
N ILE A 81 1.11 -13.36 -6.12
CA ILE A 81 0.26 -13.51 -7.30
C ILE A 81 1.08 -14.02 -8.48
N THR A 82 0.75 -15.22 -8.96
CA THR A 82 1.32 -15.86 -10.15
C THR A 82 0.31 -15.83 -11.31
N GLY A 83 0.79 -15.97 -12.55
CA GLY A 83 -0.10 -16.08 -13.72
C GLY A 83 -0.85 -14.80 -14.09
N VAL A 84 -0.30 -13.62 -13.76
CA VAL A 84 -0.90 -12.32 -14.12
C VAL A 84 -0.89 -12.14 -15.65
N VAL A 85 -2.09 -12.10 -16.25
CA VAL A 85 -2.28 -11.85 -17.69
C VAL A 85 -2.52 -10.36 -17.96
N SER A 86 -3.28 -9.71 -17.10
CA SER A 86 -3.61 -8.29 -17.18
C SER A 86 -3.80 -7.67 -15.79
N VAL A 87 -3.56 -6.37 -15.70
CA VAL A 87 -3.76 -5.58 -14.47
C VAL A 87 -4.43 -4.26 -14.82
N ARG A 88 -5.61 -4.02 -14.26
CA ARG A 88 -6.26 -2.72 -14.30
C ARG A 88 -5.81 -1.88 -13.11
N VAL A 89 -5.24 -0.72 -13.39
CA VAL A 89 -4.73 0.24 -12.41
C VAL A 89 -5.76 1.34 -12.23
N GLU A 90 -6.25 1.52 -11.01
CA GLU A 90 -7.32 2.47 -10.67
C GLU A 90 -6.81 3.58 -9.75
N GLY A 91 -7.33 4.79 -9.94
CA GLY A 91 -6.94 5.99 -9.21
C GLY A 91 -7.82 7.18 -9.63
N ARG A 92 -7.28 8.39 -9.52
CA ARG A 92 -8.00 9.63 -9.81
C ARG A 92 -8.23 9.89 -11.31
N ASP A 93 -7.32 9.41 -12.15
CA ASP A 93 -7.41 9.57 -13.61
C ASP A 93 -8.04 8.31 -14.25
N PRO A 94 -8.48 8.34 -15.52
CA PRO A 94 -9.10 7.20 -16.17
C PRO A 94 -8.26 5.92 -16.06
N ALA A 95 -8.84 4.91 -15.40
CA ALA A 95 -8.16 3.66 -15.09
C ALA A 95 -7.60 2.96 -16.33
N GLN A 96 -6.42 2.36 -16.19
CA GLN A 96 -5.66 1.81 -17.31
C GLN A 96 -5.45 0.32 -17.13
N THR A 97 -5.78 -0.46 -18.15
CA THR A 97 -5.38 -1.87 -18.21
C THR A 97 -3.99 -1.99 -18.82
N LEU A 98 -3.13 -2.74 -18.15
CA LEU A 98 -1.81 -3.17 -18.60
C LEU A 98 -1.87 -4.64 -18.99
N GLY A 99 -1.40 -5.00 -20.18
CA GLY A 99 -1.24 -6.39 -20.60
C GLY A 99 0.07 -7.01 -20.12
N GLY A 100 0.19 -8.34 -20.16
CA GLY A 100 1.40 -9.06 -19.74
C GLY A 100 2.72 -8.56 -20.36
N ALA A 101 2.70 -8.13 -21.62
CA ALA A 101 3.87 -7.52 -22.27
C ALA A 101 4.28 -6.19 -21.59
N GLU A 102 3.33 -5.34 -21.23
CA GLU A 102 3.57 -4.07 -20.54
C GLU A 102 4.01 -4.29 -19.08
N LEU A 103 3.60 -5.40 -18.46
CA LEU A 103 4.05 -5.82 -17.13
C LEU A 103 5.46 -6.43 -17.13
N SER A 104 5.98 -6.81 -18.30
CA SER A 104 7.39 -7.16 -18.49
C SER A 104 8.29 -5.94 -18.70
N ASP A 105 7.70 -4.79 -19.04
CA ASP A 105 8.40 -3.52 -19.17
C ASP A 105 8.56 -2.80 -17.82
N PRO A 106 9.52 -1.85 -17.68
CA PRO A 106 9.68 -1.01 -16.49
C PRO A 106 8.50 -0.03 -16.28
N VAL A 107 7.37 -0.55 -15.81
CA VAL A 107 6.21 0.20 -15.35
C VAL A 107 6.19 0.20 -13.82
N ILE A 108 6.16 1.39 -13.23
CA ILE A 108 6.31 1.62 -11.78
C ILE A 108 5.10 2.34 -11.18
N LEU A 109 4.93 2.18 -9.87
CA LEU A 109 4.15 3.12 -9.05
C LEU A 109 5.11 4.09 -8.35
N ASN A 110 5.33 5.27 -8.92
CA ASN A 110 6.11 6.32 -8.26
C ASN A 110 5.40 6.80 -6.98
N ILE A 111 6.12 6.82 -5.87
CA ILE A 111 5.66 7.32 -4.58
C ILE A 111 5.93 8.83 -4.51
N THR A 112 4.87 9.63 -4.59
CA THR A 112 4.97 11.09 -4.67
C THR A 112 5.41 11.70 -3.32
N LYS A 113 5.91 12.95 -3.36
CA LYS A 113 6.19 13.76 -2.16
C LYS A 113 4.96 13.95 -1.23
N ARG A 114 3.75 13.65 -1.70
CA ARG A 114 2.50 13.72 -0.91
C ARG A 114 2.07 12.33 -0.37
N HIS A 115 2.94 11.32 -0.45
CA HIS A 115 2.65 9.93 -0.08
C HIS A 115 1.43 9.35 -0.83
N THR A 116 1.24 9.77 -2.08
CA THR A 116 0.30 9.15 -3.04
C THR A 116 1.08 8.38 -4.10
N LEU A 117 0.39 7.55 -4.89
CA LEU A 117 0.99 6.68 -5.90
C LEU A 117 0.67 7.18 -7.31
N LYS A 118 1.62 7.07 -8.24
CA LYS A 118 1.42 7.43 -9.64
C LYS A 118 1.97 6.34 -10.57
N LEU A 119 1.12 5.79 -11.42
CA LEU A 119 1.52 4.89 -12.49
C LEU A 119 2.31 5.66 -13.55
N THR A 120 3.53 5.20 -13.84
CA THR A 120 4.37 5.68 -14.95
C THR A 120 5.21 4.56 -15.53
N GLY A 121 5.50 4.62 -16.83
CA GLY A 121 6.46 3.73 -17.49
C GLY A 121 7.18 4.48 -18.62
N ALA A 122 8.41 4.07 -18.94
CA ALA A 122 9.21 4.73 -19.98
C ALA A 122 8.50 4.69 -21.36
N LYS A 123 7.92 3.52 -21.70
CA LYS A 123 7.12 3.27 -22.91
C LYS A 123 5.63 3.64 -22.77
N LEU A 124 5.18 4.04 -21.58
CA LEU A 124 3.77 4.37 -21.33
C LEU A 124 3.51 5.83 -21.69
N THR A 125 2.59 6.07 -22.61
CA THR A 125 2.18 7.42 -23.03
C THR A 125 1.57 8.19 -21.85
N ARG A 126 1.74 9.52 -21.84
CA ARG A 126 1.43 10.36 -20.66
C ARG A 126 -0.07 10.40 -20.32
N ASP A 127 -0.93 10.22 -21.32
CA ASP A 127 -2.37 10.07 -21.19
C ASP A 127 -2.78 8.78 -20.46
N ARG A 128 -1.94 7.73 -20.50
CA ARG A 128 -2.12 6.48 -19.75
C ARG A 128 -1.44 6.49 -18.38
N TRP A 129 -1.03 7.65 -17.86
CA TRP A 129 -0.52 7.77 -16.50
C TRP A 129 -1.67 8.01 -15.51
N VAL A 130 -1.77 7.15 -14.50
CA VAL A 130 -2.80 7.25 -13.46
C VAL A 130 -2.19 7.86 -12.19
N ARG A 131 -2.72 8.98 -11.71
CA ARG A 131 -2.34 9.63 -10.45
C ARG A 131 -3.25 9.18 -9.31
N ASP A 132 -2.70 9.29 -8.11
CA ASP A 132 -3.34 8.91 -6.85
C ASP A 132 -3.95 7.50 -6.95
N VAL A 133 -3.12 6.54 -7.40
CA VAL A 133 -3.48 5.13 -7.56
C VAL A 133 -3.87 4.54 -6.22
N THR A 134 -5.02 3.87 -6.18
CA THR A 134 -5.62 3.25 -4.99
C THR A 134 -5.79 1.74 -5.14
N ALA A 135 -5.92 1.21 -6.36
CA ALA A 135 -6.06 -0.23 -6.57
C ALA A 135 -5.29 -0.77 -7.79
N LEU A 136 -4.85 -2.02 -7.65
CA LEU A 136 -4.47 -2.92 -8.74
C LEU A 136 -5.51 -4.06 -8.79
N VAL A 137 -6.30 -4.11 -9.85
CA VAL A 137 -7.23 -5.20 -10.13
C VAL A 137 -6.54 -6.17 -11.08
N VAL A 138 -6.19 -7.35 -10.57
CA VAL A 138 -5.54 -8.42 -11.32
C VAL A 138 -6.59 -9.22 -12.08
N ASN A 139 -6.27 -9.62 -13.31
CA ASN A 139 -7.10 -10.44 -14.19
C ASN A 139 -8.60 -9.99 -14.21
N PRO A 140 -8.89 -8.69 -14.47
CA PRO A 140 -10.25 -8.13 -14.50
C PRO A 140 -11.09 -8.61 -15.68
#